data_AF-A0A174RPH6-F1
#
_entry.id   AF-A0A174RPH6-F1
#
_cell.length_a   1.000
_cell.length_b   1.000
_cell.length_c   1.000
_cell.angle_alpha   90.00
_cell.angle_beta   90.00
_cell.angle_gamma   90.00
#
_symmetry.space_group_name_H-M   'P 1'
#
loop_
_entity.id
_entity.type
_entity.pdbx_description
1 polymer ?
#
loop_
_entity_poly.entity_id
_entity_poly.type
_entity_poly.pdbx_seq_one_letter_code
_entity_poly.pdbx_strand_id
1 'polypeptide(L)'
;MEKKIRQKIELNATGKAKLAKAFGVTVQNVSQALLFKRNSSQACQIREAALINGGSLVQIIDVTDELKRIVKVLDSKGNVKEIINS
;
A
#
# COMPACT_ATOMS: atom_id res chain seq x y z
N MET A 1 -10.38 -0.07 -18.30
CA MET A 1 -9.97 0.93 -17.30
C MET A 1 -8.82 0.34 -16.51
N GLU A 2 -7.63 0.95 -16.53
CA GLU A 2 -6.47 0.43 -15.78
C GLU A 2 -6.76 0.52 -14.27
N LYS A 3 -6.73 -0.63 -13.60
CA LYS A 3 -6.77 -0.71 -12.13
C LYS A 3 -5.52 -0.04 -11.58
N LYS A 4 -5.63 1.22 -11.16
CA LYS A 4 -4.53 1.95 -10.49
C LYS A 4 -4.45 1.46 -9.04
N ILE A 5 -3.76 0.34 -8.83
CA ILE A 5 -3.31 -0.05 -7.49
C ILE A 5 -2.33 1.04 -7.03
N ARG A 6 -2.73 1.85 -6.05
CA ARG A 6 -1.90 2.93 -5.51
C ARG A 6 -1.27 2.45 -4.21
N GLN A 7 0.04 2.63 -4.06
CA GLN A 7 0.75 2.26 -2.84
C GLN A 7 1.16 3.51 -2.07
N LYS A 8 1.07 3.46 -0.74
CA LYS A 8 1.66 4.46 0.15
C LYS A 8 2.24 3.81 1.39
N ILE A 9 3.31 4.37 1.93
CA ILE A 9 3.78 4.04 3.27
C ILE A 9 3.28 5.11 4.23
N GLU A 10 2.53 4.69 5.24
CA GLU A 10 2.08 5.58 6.31
C GLU A 10 3.12 5.63 7.42
N LEU A 11 3.47 6.84 7.81
CA LEU A 11 4.40 7.12 8.90
C LEU A 11 3.92 8.37 9.64
N ASN A 12 4.09 8.39 10.96
CA ASN A 12 3.74 9.54 11.79
C ASN A 12 4.60 10.77 11.45
N ALA A 13 4.12 11.97 11.82
CA ALA A 13 4.81 13.24 11.53
C ALA A 13 6.21 13.30 12.16
N THR A 14 6.37 12.74 13.36
CA THR A 14 7.65 12.65 14.07
C THR A 14 8.64 11.74 13.34
N GLY A 15 8.19 10.60 12.82
CA GLY A 15 8.99 9.69 12.00
C GLY A 15 9.42 10.32 10.68
N LYS A 16 8.52 11.05 10.01
CA LYS A 16 8.87 11.81 8.78
C LYS A 16 9.94 12.87 9.05
N ALA A 17 9.85 13.58 10.18
CA ALA A 17 10.85 14.58 10.57
C ALA A 17 12.22 13.93 10.90
N LYS A 18 12.22 12.75 11.54
CA LYS A 18 13.44 11.98 11.80
C LYS A 18 14.12 11.54 10.50
N LEU A 19 13.35 10.99 9.56
CA LEU A 19 13.87 10.60 8.24
C LEU A 19 14.39 11.80 7.46
N ALA A 20 13.68 12.93 7.47
CA ALA A 20 14.12 14.16 6.83
C ALA A 20 15.49 14.61 7.35
N LYS A 21 15.69 14.59 8.67
CA LYS A 21 16.99 14.89 9.30
C LYS A 21 18.07 13.86 8.94
N ALA A 22 17.75 12.57 8.99
CA ALA A 22 18.72 11.49 8.71
C ALA A 22 19.24 11.52 7.27
N PHE A 23 18.37 11.82 6.31
CA PHE A 23 18.70 11.85 4.88
C PHE A 23 19.10 13.25 4.38
N GLY A 24 19.08 14.29 5.23
CA GLY A 24 19.40 15.66 4.84
C GLY A 24 18.43 16.25 3.81
N VAL A 25 17.16 15.81 3.83
CA VAL A 25 16.13 16.22 2.85
C VAL A 25 14.95 16.90 3.54
N THR A 26 14.12 17.58 2.76
CA THR A 26 12.88 18.16 3.29
C THR A 26 11.84 17.09 3.61
N VAL A 27 10.95 17.38 4.56
CA VAL A 27 9.79 16.52 4.90
C VAL A 27 8.88 16.31 3.68
N GLN A 28 8.81 17.30 2.79
CA GLN A 28 8.11 17.19 1.51
C GLN A 28 8.68 16.05 0.66
N ASN A 29 10.02 15.97 0.55
CA ASN A 29 10.70 14.96 -0.24
C ASN A 29 10.48 13.55 0.33
N VAL A 30 10.54 13.42 1.66
CA VAL A 30 10.17 12.18 2.36
C VAL A 30 8.73 11.81 2.03
N SER A 31 7.79 12.76 2.13
CA SER A 31 6.37 12.50 1.85
C SER A 31 6.12 12.04 0.41
N GLN A 32 6.83 12.62 -0.58
CA GLN A 32 6.75 12.17 -1.98
C GLN A 32 7.33 10.76 -2.18
N ALA A 33 8.42 10.43 -1.49
CA ALA A 33 9.01 9.08 -1.51
C ALA A 33 8.05 8.04 -0.91
N LEU A 34 7.40 8.35 0.23
CA LEU A 34 6.42 7.48 0.87
C LEU A 34 5.14 7.26 0.03
N LEU A 35 4.79 8.24 -0.82
CA LEU A 35 3.67 8.13 -1.78
C LEU A 35 4.08 7.44 -3.10
N PHE A 36 5.29 6.89 -3.20
CA PHE A 36 5.82 6.27 -4.42
C PHE A 36 5.79 7.20 -5.64
N LYS A 37 5.83 8.52 -5.43
CA LYS A 37 5.90 9.52 -6.51
C LYS A 37 7.32 9.78 -7.00
N ARG A 38 8.33 9.22 -6.33
CA ARG A 38 9.75 9.31 -6.69
C ARG A 38 10.41 7.94 -6.62
N ASN A 39 11.23 7.65 -7.63
CA ASN A 39 11.87 6.35 -7.82
C ASN A 39 13.41 6.43 -7.77
N SER A 40 13.98 7.49 -7.21
CA SER A 40 15.44 7.58 -7.04
C SER A 40 15.94 6.54 -6.02
N SER A 41 17.24 6.23 -6.06
CA SER A 41 17.90 5.37 -5.07
C SER A 41 17.65 5.86 -3.64
N GLN A 42 17.77 7.17 -3.42
CA GLN A 42 17.48 7.82 -2.14
C GLN A 42 16.02 7.62 -1.71
N ALA A 43 15.05 7.70 -2.64
CA ALA A 43 13.65 7.44 -2.32
C ALA A 43 13.38 5.97 -1.97
N CYS A 44 14.14 5.01 -2.52
CA CYS A 44 14.09 3.61 -2.09
C CYS A 44 14.57 3.45 -0.65
N GLN A 45 15.75 4.02 -0.34
CA GLN A 45 16.31 3.99 1.01
C GLN A 45 15.40 4.65 2.05
N ILE A 46 14.75 5.78 1.71
CA ILE A 46 13.78 6.44 2.59
C ILE A 46 12.58 5.52 2.86
N ARG A 47 12.10 4.77 1.87
CA ARG A 47 10.98 3.83 2.05
C ARG A 47 11.37 2.66 2.94
N GLU A 48 12.54 2.08 2.74
CA GLU A 48 13.07 1.00 3.60
C GLU A 48 13.25 1.48 5.04
N ALA A 49 13.87 2.64 5.24
CA ALA A 49 14.04 3.25 6.55
C ALA A 49 12.68 3.56 7.20
N ALA A 50 11.68 3.99 6.44
CA ALA A 50 10.34 4.22 6.94
C ALA A 50 9.69 2.93 7.45
N LEU A 51 9.83 1.81 6.73
CA LEU A 51 9.32 0.51 7.16
C LEU A 51 10.00 0.05 8.46
N ILE A 52 11.33 0.20 8.57
CA ILE A 52 12.09 -0.13 9.79
C ILE A 52 11.64 0.74 10.98
N ASN A 53 11.32 2.01 10.75
CA ASN A 53 10.86 2.95 11.79
C ASN A 53 9.37 2.80 12.14
N GLY A 54 8.74 1.68 11.79
CA GLY A 54 7.34 1.38 12.11
C GLY A 54 6.33 1.96 11.12
N GLY A 55 6.77 2.34 9.93
CA GLY A 55 5.87 2.70 8.82
C GLY A 55 5.16 1.47 8.26
N SER A 56 3.91 1.63 7.84
CA SER A 56 3.09 0.53 7.31
C SER A 56 2.81 0.73 5.82
N LEU A 57 2.99 -0.32 5.02
CA LEU A 57 2.66 -0.31 3.60
C LEU A 57 1.16 -0.51 3.41
N VAL A 58 0.50 0.50 2.87
CA VAL A 58 -0.93 0.49 2.56
C VAL A 58 -1.09 0.42 1.04
N GLN A 59 -1.74 -0.65 0.57
CA GLN A 59 -2.19 -0.75 -0.82
C GLN A 59 -3.62 -0.26 -0.92
N ILE A 60 -3.81 0.83 -1.65
CA ILE A 60 -5.13 1.38 -1.98
C ILE A 60 -5.53 0.73 -3.30
N ILE A 61 -6.48 -0.20 -3.19
CA ILE A 61 -7.16 -0.78 -4.33
C ILE A 61 -8.39 0.10 -4.55
N ASP A 62 -8.40 0.89 -5.63
CA ASP A 62 -9.62 1.58 -6.06
C ASP A 62 -10.62 0.49 -6.48
N VAL A 63 -11.55 0.19 -5.58
CA VAL A 63 -12.62 -0.78 -5.82
C VAL A 63 -13.64 -0.10 -6.74
N THR A 64 -13.34 -0.03 -8.03
CA THR A 64 -14.40 0.03 -9.04
C THR A 64 -15.03 -1.35 -9.11
N ASP A 65 -16.14 -1.57 -8.40
CA ASP A 65 -17.21 -2.62 -8.50
C ASP A 65 -16.90 -4.09 -8.87
N GLU A 66 -15.65 -4.46 -9.16
CA GLU A 66 -15.30 -5.74 -9.80
C GLU A 66 -14.62 -6.73 -8.85
N LEU A 67 -14.33 -6.34 -7.61
CA LEU A 67 -14.00 -7.32 -6.57
C LEU A 67 -15.29 -7.90 -5.99
N LYS A 68 -16.17 -8.37 -6.88
CA LYS A 68 -17.21 -9.34 -6.53
C LYS A 68 -16.47 -10.58 -6.02
N ARG A 69 -16.34 -10.74 -4.71
CA ARG A 69 -15.81 -11.97 -4.13
C ARG A 69 -16.75 -13.09 -4.56
N ILE A 70 -16.34 -13.88 -5.56
CA ILE A 70 -17.08 -15.06 -5.98
C ILE A 70 -16.94 -16.08 -4.84
N VAL A 71 -18.00 -16.24 -4.05
CA VAL A 71 -18.06 -17.23 -2.98
C VAL A 71 -18.70 -18.49 -3.54
N LYS A 72 -17.94 -19.59 -3.58
CA LYS A 72 -18.47 -20.92 -3.94
C LYS A 72 -18.93 -21.61 -2.67
N VAL A 73 -20.22 -21.92 -2.60
CA VAL A 73 -20.81 -22.74 -1.53
C VAL A 73 -20.69 -24.21 -1.94
N LEU A 74 -20.06 -25.02 -1.09
CA LEU A 74 -19.88 -26.46 -1.32
C LEU A 74 -20.92 -27.26 -0.53
N ASP A 75 -21.32 -28.42 -1.07
CA ASP A 75 -22.08 -29.42 -0.35
C ASP A 75 -21.15 -30.28 0.56
N SER A 76 -21.74 -31.16 1.38
CA SER A 76 -21.00 -32.05 2.28
C SER A 76 -20.13 -33.09 1.56
N LYS A 77 -20.27 -33.25 0.24
CA LYS A 77 -19.46 -34.13 -0.61
C LYS A 77 -18.39 -33.35 -1.39
N GLY A 78 -18.29 -32.03 -1.19
CA GLY A 78 -17.31 -31.16 -1.84
C GLY A 78 -17.71 -30.67 -3.23
N ASN A 79 -18.94 -30.93 -3.69
CA ASN A 79 -19.41 -30.40 -4.97
C ASN A 79 -19.89 -28.95 -4.81
N VAL A 80 -19.70 -28.13 -5.84
CA VAL A 80 -20.19 -26.75 -5.85
C VAL A 80 -21.72 -26.76 -5.94
N LYS A 81 -22.37 -26.29 -4.88
CA LYS A 81 -23.84 -26.19 -4.78
C LYS A 81 -24.34 -24.86 -5.31
N GLU A 82 -23.63 -23.78 -5.03
CA GLU A 82 -24.06 -22.43 -5.41
C GLU A 82 -22.86 -21.49 -5.56
N ILE A 83 -23.00 -20.50 -6.43
CA ILE A 83 -22.01 -19.44 -6.64
C ILE A 83 -22.70 -18.12 -6.37
N ILE A 84 -22.27 -17.42 -5.31
CA ILE A 84 -22.80 -16.11 -4.94
C ILE A 84 -21.91 -15.04 -5.56
N ASN A 85 -22.50 -14.22 -6.43
CA ASN A 85 -21.84 -13.07 -7.05
C ASN A 85 -22.31 -11.79 -6.33
N SER A 86 -21.40 -11.13 -5.60
CA SER A 86 -21.69 -9.89 -4.85
C SER A 86 -21.42 -8.66 -5.70
#